data_AF-A0A194S7D3-F1
#
_entry.id   AF-A0A194S7D3-F1
#
_cell.length_a   1.000
_cell.length_b   1.000
_cell.length_c   1.000
_cell.angle_alpha   90.00
_cell.angle_beta   90.00
_cell.angle_gamma   90.00
#
_symmetry.space_group_name_H-M   'P 1'
#
loop_
_entity.id
_entity.type
_entity.pdbx_description
1 polymer ?
#
loop_
_entity_poly.entity_id
_entity_poly.type
_entity_poly.pdbx_seq_one_letter_code
_entity_poly.pdbx_strand_id
1 'polypeptide(L)'
;METLRRDLHASAAQCSSLLTRYSKLAQQASTSYSSSGLVKDDLSRRRKDLEDEISNSFDSFSSQVDRLANLHATAHPPPSASAAHALERHRDVLQEYRRDFQRTQTSLRDAEQRANLLGSVREEISAFKTATGSSVTDSLLAERGRIDNSHRMADQTLEQAYATRAEFAAQRSGLSGIQARMNGVAAQVPGLNSVIGMINSRRRRDSVIMGTVLGVCTLLLLFFVFG
;
A
#
# COMPACT_ATOMS: atom_id res chain seq x y z
N MET A 1 -18.68 -12.37 -2.48
CA MET A 1 -17.75 -12.10 -1.35
C MET A 1 -16.30 -12.04 -1.81
N GLU A 2 -15.79 -13.04 -2.53
CA GLU A 2 -14.39 -13.04 -3.00
C GLU A 2 -14.07 -11.91 -4.00
N THR A 3 -15.00 -11.61 -4.91
CA THR A 3 -14.89 -10.47 -5.85
C THR A 3 -14.77 -9.14 -5.11
N LEU A 4 -15.68 -8.88 -4.17
CA LEU A 4 -15.68 -7.69 -3.31
C LEU A 4 -14.39 -7.53 -2.49
N ARG A 5 -13.83 -8.63 -1.97
CA ARG A 5 -12.54 -8.58 -1.26
C ARG A 5 -11.40 -8.23 -2.20
N ARG A 6 -11.38 -8.82 -3.41
CA ARG A 6 -10.38 -8.50 -4.43
C ARG A 6 -10.48 -7.04 -4.87
N ASP A 7 -11.70 -6.52 -5.00
CA ASP A 7 -11.98 -5.14 -5.36
C ASP A 7 -11.54 -4.17 -4.26
N LEU A 8 -11.74 -4.53 -2.97
CA LEU A 8 -11.21 -3.76 -1.84
C LEU A 8 -9.67 -3.69 -1.84
N HIS A 9 -9.00 -4.82 -2.10
CA HIS A 9 -7.54 -4.84 -2.21
C HIS A 9 -7.05 -3.98 -3.38
N ALA A 10 -7.75 -4.03 -4.51
CA ALA A 10 -7.44 -3.19 -5.67
C ALA A 10 -7.65 -1.70 -5.34
N SER A 11 -8.75 -1.34 -4.68
CA SER A 11 -9.04 0.03 -4.27
C SER A 11 -8.03 0.56 -3.25
N ALA A 12 -7.62 -0.26 -2.28
CA ALA A 12 -6.57 0.10 -1.32
C ALA A 12 -5.20 0.32 -2.00
N ALA A 13 -4.86 -0.51 -3.01
CA ALA A 13 -3.64 -0.33 -3.80
C ALA A 13 -3.69 0.96 -4.65
N GLN A 14 -4.85 1.28 -5.22
CA GLN A 14 -5.07 2.53 -5.95
C GLN A 14 -4.87 3.74 -5.02
N CYS A 15 -5.50 3.76 -3.84
CA CYS A 15 -5.34 4.81 -2.84
C CYS A 15 -3.86 5.04 -2.47
N SER A 16 -3.13 3.96 -2.18
CA SER A 16 -1.69 4.03 -1.85
C SER A 16 -0.86 4.60 -3.00
N SER A 17 -1.16 4.21 -4.24
CA SER A 17 -0.45 4.71 -5.42
C SER A 17 -0.70 6.21 -5.66
N LEU A 18 -1.94 6.67 -5.45
CA LEU A 18 -2.31 8.08 -5.58
C LEU A 18 -1.67 8.92 -4.49
N LEU A 19 -1.66 8.45 -3.24
CA LEU A 19 -0.97 9.11 -2.13
C LEU A 19 0.54 9.23 -2.39
N THR A 20 1.16 8.20 -2.95
CA THR A 20 2.58 8.23 -3.32
C THR A 20 2.86 9.24 -4.44
N ARG A 21 1.94 9.38 -5.41
CA ARG A 21 2.06 10.41 -6.46
C ARG A 21 1.89 11.81 -5.88
N TYR A 22 0.92 11.98 -4.98
CA TYR A 22 0.67 13.26 -4.31
C TYR A 22 1.84 13.68 -3.41
N SER A 23 2.44 12.75 -2.65
CA SER A 23 3.62 13.05 -1.83
C SER A 23 4.84 13.43 -2.68
N LYS A 24 5.06 12.77 -3.82
CA LYS A 24 6.09 13.16 -4.79
C LYS A 24 5.84 14.55 -5.37
N LEU A 25 4.59 14.85 -5.73
CA LEU A 25 4.21 16.18 -6.22
C LEU A 25 4.43 17.24 -5.13
N ALA A 26 4.06 16.94 -3.89
CA ALA A 26 4.28 17.85 -2.75
C ALA A 26 5.77 18.14 -2.52
N GLN A 27 6.64 17.14 -2.66
CA GLN A 27 8.09 17.33 -2.62
C GLN A 27 8.56 18.23 -3.77
N GLN A 28 8.13 17.95 -5.01
CA GLN A 28 8.49 18.76 -6.19
C GLN A 28 8.02 20.21 -6.09
N ALA A 29 6.81 20.43 -5.58
CA ALA A 29 6.26 21.74 -5.33
C ALA A 29 7.13 22.48 -4.29
N SER A 30 7.46 21.85 -3.17
CA SER A 30 8.31 22.42 -2.11
C SER A 30 9.71 22.84 -2.62
N THR A 31 10.33 22.04 -3.50
CA THR A 31 11.62 22.39 -4.11
C THR A 31 11.48 23.52 -5.13
N SER A 32 10.40 23.50 -5.93
CA SER A 32 10.12 24.55 -6.93
C SER A 32 9.93 25.91 -6.26
N TYR A 33 9.17 25.95 -5.16
CA TYR A 33 8.99 27.11 -4.30
C TYR A 33 10.32 27.70 -3.82
N SER A 34 11.25 26.86 -3.36
CA SER A 34 12.55 27.30 -2.84
C SER A 34 13.45 27.91 -3.92
N SER A 35 13.31 27.46 -5.17
CA SER A 35 14.17 27.90 -6.28
C SER A 35 13.66 29.16 -7.01
N SER A 36 12.35 29.26 -7.23
CA SER A 36 11.74 30.27 -8.09
C SER A 36 10.82 31.24 -7.35
N GLY A 37 10.41 30.96 -6.12
CA GLY A 37 9.44 31.78 -5.36
C GLY A 37 8.01 31.76 -5.89
N LEU A 38 7.76 31.09 -7.02
CA LEU A 38 6.47 31.02 -7.71
C LEU A 38 6.14 29.56 -8.03
N VAL A 39 4.88 29.17 -7.84
CA VAL A 39 4.37 27.93 -8.42
C VAL A 39 3.89 28.19 -9.83
N LYS A 40 4.41 27.39 -10.76
CA LYS A 40 3.86 27.34 -12.11
C LYS A 40 2.38 26.96 -11.99
N ASP A 41 1.48 27.76 -12.56
CA ASP A 41 0.03 27.53 -12.52
C ASP A 41 -0.35 26.07 -12.86
N ASP A 42 0.42 25.46 -13.76
CA ASP A 42 0.37 24.04 -14.13
C ASP A 42 0.47 23.06 -12.94
N LEU A 43 1.41 23.30 -12.02
CA LEU A 43 1.60 22.46 -10.82
C LEU A 43 0.46 22.62 -9.82
N SER A 44 -0.09 23.84 -9.67
CA SER A 44 -1.25 24.09 -8.82
C SER A 44 -2.50 23.36 -9.33
N ARG A 45 -2.73 23.39 -10.65
CA ARG A 45 -3.83 22.64 -11.29
C ARG A 45 -3.65 21.15 -11.11
N ARG A 46 -2.47 20.62 -11.43
CA ARG A 46 -2.16 19.19 -11.30
C ARG A 46 -2.30 18.69 -9.87
N ARG A 47 -1.92 19.52 -8.89
CA ARG A 47 -2.14 19.23 -7.48
C ARG A 47 -3.63 19.10 -7.17
N LYS A 48 -4.43 20.08 -7.57
CA LYS A 48 -5.87 20.10 -7.32
C LYS A 48 -6.56 18.89 -7.94
N ASP A 49 -6.22 18.56 -9.19
CA ASP A 49 -6.75 17.38 -9.88
C ASP A 49 -6.44 16.09 -9.11
N LEU A 50 -5.23 15.96 -8.56
CA LEU A 50 -4.82 14.83 -7.72
C LEU A 50 -5.54 14.80 -6.36
N GLU A 51 -5.79 15.96 -5.74
CA GLU A 51 -6.57 16.05 -4.49
C GLU A 51 -8.02 15.60 -4.71
N ASP A 52 -8.62 15.99 -5.84
CA ASP A 52 -9.96 15.57 -6.24
C ASP A 52 -10.01 14.07 -6.55
N GLU A 53 -9.02 13.54 -7.27
CA GLU A 53 -8.92 12.10 -7.58
C GLU A 53 -8.76 11.25 -6.30
N ILE A 54 -7.94 11.69 -5.35
CA ILE A 54 -7.75 11.02 -4.05
C ILE A 54 -9.06 11.02 -3.25
N SER A 55 -9.76 12.16 -3.21
CA SER A 55 -11.03 12.28 -2.49
C SER A 55 -12.09 11.33 -3.05
N ASN A 56 -12.22 11.28 -4.38
CA ASN A 56 -13.12 10.34 -5.06
C ASN A 56 -12.74 8.87 -4.80
N SER A 57 -11.44 8.56 -4.75
CA SER A 57 -10.96 7.21 -4.44
C SER A 57 -11.29 6.80 -3.00
N PHE A 58 -11.15 7.71 -2.03
CA PHE A 58 -11.54 7.47 -0.64
C PHE A 58 -13.05 7.26 -0.46
N ASP A 59 -13.88 8.01 -1.18
CA ASP A 59 -15.33 7.84 -1.12
C ASP A 59 -15.74 6.49 -1.73
N SER A 60 -15.12 6.11 -2.86
CA SER A 60 -15.31 4.79 -3.45
C SER A 60 -14.91 3.67 -2.47
N PHE A 61 -13.73 3.75 -1.87
CA PHE A 61 -13.25 2.75 -0.91
C PHE A 61 -14.15 2.66 0.33
N SER A 62 -14.58 3.81 0.87
CA SER A 62 -15.54 3.88 1.98
C SER A 62 -16.86 3.18 1.63
N SER A 63 -17.42 3.47 0.46
CA SER A 63 -18.67 2.86 0.01
C SER A 63 -18.56 1.33 -0.15
N GLN A 64 -17.39 0.83 -0.57
CA GLN A 64 -17.14 -0.60 -0.69
C GLN A 64 -17.01 -1.28 0.68
N VAL A 65 -16.33 -0.63 1.63
CA VAL A 65 -16.22 -1.08 3.03
C VAL A 65 -17.61 -1.14 3.68
N ASP A 66 -18.45 -0.13 3.47
CA ASP A 66 -19.81 -0.08 4.01
C ASP A 66 -20.71 -1.15 3.39
N ARG A 67 -20.60 -1.39 2.07
CA ARG A 67 -21.29 -2.51 1.41
C ARG A 67 -20.88 -3.86 2.02
N LEU A 68 -19.59 -4.07 2.28
CA LEU A 68 -19.08 -5.29 2.90
C LEU A 68 -19.60 -5.43 4.33
N ALA A 69 -19.69 -4.32 5.09
CA ALA A 69 -20.29 -4.30 6.43
C ALA A 69 -21.76 -4.69 6.42
N ASN A 70 -22.55 -4.15 5.49
CA ASN A 70 -23.96 -4.47 5.35
C ASN A 70 -24.19 -5.95 4.96
N LEU A 71 -23.34 -6.50 4.09
CA LEU A 71 -23.37 -7.92 3.76
C LEU A 71 -22.99 -8.81 4.94
N HIS A 72 -22.02 -8.40 5.77
CA HIS A 72 -21.68 -9.11 7.00
C HIS A 72 -22.82 -9.07 8.04
N ALA A 73 -23.55 -7.96 8.14
CA ALA A 73 -24.68 -7.81 9.07
C ALA A 73 -25.91 -8.65 8.66
N THR A 74 -26.09 -8.90 7.36
CA THR A 74 -27.24 -9.64 6.81
C THR A 74 -26.91 -11.10 6.48
N ALA A 75 -25.66 -11.53 6.63
CA ALA A 75 -25.22 -12.89 6.31
C ALA A 75 -25.71 -13.92 7.35
N HIS A 76 -26.25 -15.04 6.84
CA HIS A 76 -26.54 -16.22 7.65
C HIS A 76 -25.98 -17.47 6.95
N PRO A 77 -25.09 -18.26 7.60
CA PRO A 77 -24.58 -18.12 8.96
C PRO A 77 -23.69 -16.87 9.16
N PRO A 78 -23.49 -16.43 10.41
CA PRO A 78 -22.70 -15.24 10.73
C PRO A 78 -21.27 -15.32 10.17
N PRO A 79 -20.65 -14.18 9.81
CA PRO A 79 -19.30 -14.15 9.28
C PRO A 79 -18.28 -14.70 10.28
N SER A 80 -17.22 -15.33 9.79
CA SER A 80 -16.14 -15.81 10.63
C SER A 80 -15.43 -14.65 11.35
N ALA A 81 -14.86 -14.90 12.53
CA ALA A 81 -14.09 -13.90 13.28
C ALA A 81 -12.99 -13.25 12.42
N SER A 82 -12.30 -14.04 11.59
CA SER A 82 -11.31 -13.54 10.64
C SER A 82 -11.88 -12.54 9.61
N ALA A 83 -13.11 -12.76 9.15
CA ALA A 83 -13.77 -11.87 8.19
C ALA A 83 -14.20 -10.55 8.86
N ALA A 84 -14.68 -10.61 10.11
CA ALA A 84 -14.98 -9.41 10.90
C ALA A 84 -13.73 -8.57 11.17
N HIS A 85 -12.61 -9.20 11.55
CA HIS A 85 -11.33 -8.51 11.75
C HIS A 85 -10.78 -7.91 10.45
N ALA A 86 -10.92 -8.59 9.31
CA ALA A 86 -10.50 -8.06 8.02
C ALA A 86 -11.27 -6.78 7.65
N LEU A 87 -12.58 -6.74 7.94
CA LEU A 87 -13.40 -5.55 7.73
C LEU A 87 -12.90 -4.37 8.57
N GLU A 88 -12.66 -4.61 9.86
CA GLU A 88 -12.16 -3.56 10.76
C GLU A 88 -10.79 -3.05 10.28
N ARG A 89 -9.92 -3.97 9.85
CA ARG A 89 -8.63 -3.60 9.25
C ARG A 89 -8.78 -2.69 8.03
N HIS A 90 -9.79 -2.91 7.18
CA HIS A 90 -10.03 -2.02 6.03
C HIS A 90 -10.49 -0.62 6.45
N ARG A 91 -11.24 -0.50 7.55
CA ARG A 91 -11.61 0.82 8.13
C ARG A 91 -10.38 1.54 8.68
N ASP A 92 -9.54 0.83 9.43
CA ASP A 92 -8.30 1.38 9.97
C ASP A 92 -7.40 1.92 8.85
N VAL A 93 -7.20 1.13 7.79
CA VAL A 93 -6.39 1.51 6.63
C VAL A 93 -6.94 2.76 5.94
N LEU A 94 -8.27 2.84 5.76
CA LEU A 94 -8.90 4.03 5.18
C LEU A 94 -8.68 5.27 6.06
N GLN A 95 -8.78 5.13 7.38
CA GLN A 95 -8.56 6.24 8.31
C GLN A 95 -7.08 6.68 8.32
N GLU A 96 -6.15 5.74 8.29
CA GLU A 96 -4.71 6.00 8.18
C GLU A 96 -4.39 6.77 6.91
N TYR A 97 -4.91 6.33 5.75
CA TYR A 97 -4.73 7.02 4.48
C TYR A 97 -5.29 8.45 4.47
N ARG A 98 -6.46 8.68 5.08
CA ARG A 98 -7.02 10.04 5.23
C ARG A 98 -6.13 10.93 6.10
N ARG A 99 -5.59 10.39 7.19
CA ARG A 99 -4.68 11.12 8.09
C ARG A 99 -3.39 11.49 7.38
N ASP A 100 -2.81 10.55 6.63
CA ASP A 100 -1.58 10.77 5.86
C ASP A 100 -1.78 11.81 4.75
N PHE A 101 -2.93 11.77 4.08
CA PHE A 101 -3.32 12.78 3.10
C PHE A 101 -3.37 14.18 3.72
N GLN A 102 -4.11 14.33 4.83
CA GLN A 102 -4.20 15.62 5.54
C GLN A 102 -2.85 16.12 6.01
N ARG A 103 -2.01 15.24 6.57
CA ARG A 103 -0.65 15.59 6.99
C ARG A 103 0.18 16.12 5.82
N THR A 104 0.10 15.46 4.66
CA THR A 104 0.81 15.88 3.45
C THR A 104 0.29 17.22 2.94
N GLN A 105 -1.03 17.43 2.96
CA GLN A 105 -1.66 18.69 2.56
C GLN A 105 -1.23 19.87 3.46
N THR A 106 -1.21 19.67 4.79
CA THR A 106 -0.74 20.68 5.74
C THR A 106 0.74 20.98 5.54
N SER A 107 1.59 19.96 5.42
CA SER A 107 3.02 20.15 5.16
C SER A 107 3.27 20.94 3.88
N LEU A 108 2.44 20.73 2.86
CA LEU A 108 2.55 21.46 1.62
C LEU A 108 2.14 22.92 1.81
N ARG A 109 0.98 23.20 2.43
CA ARG A 109 0.55 24.58 2.76
C ARG A 109 1.59 25.34 3.56
N ASP A 110 2.22 24.71 4.55
CA ASP A 110 3.29 25.33 5.33
C ASP A 110 4.49 25.69 4.45
N ALA A 111 4.84 24.83 3.49
CA ALA A 111 5.88 25.11 2.51
C ALA A 111 5.51 26.29 1.58
N GLU A 112 4.24 26.37 1.13
CA GLU A 112 3.74 27.50 0.33
C GLU A 112 3.84 28.81 1.10
N GLN A 113 3.40 28.82 2.36
CA GLN A 113 3.46 30.00 3.22
C GLN A 113 4.89 30.47 3.45
N ARG A 114 5.81 29.55 3.77
CA ARG A 114 7.24 29.85 3.91
C ARG A 114 7.82 30.43 2.63
N ALA A 115 7.46 29.86 1.49
CA ALA A 115 7.95 30.32 0.19
C ALA A 115 7.41 31.71 -0.17
N ASN A 116 6.14 31.99 0.12
CA ASN A 116 5.55 33.30 -0.13
C ASN A 116 6.22 34.40 0.72
N LEU A 117 6.54 34.08 1.99
CA LEU A 117 7.28 34.98 2.87
C LEU A 117 8.71 35.23 2.36
N LEU A 118 9.42 34.18 1.93
CA LEU A 118 10.79 34.30 1.41
C LEU A 118 10.85 34.93 0.00
N GLY A 119 9.80 34.77 -0.79
CA GLY A 119 9.66 35.37 -2.13
C GLY A 119 9.70 36.88 -2.06
N SER A 120 8.90 37.49 -1.17
CA SER A 120 8.88 38.95 -0.95
C SER A 120 10.26 39.49 -0.57
N VAL A 121 10.94 38.81 0.38
CA VAL A 121 12.27 39.21 0.83
C VAL A 121 13.31 39.05 -0.28
N ARG A 122 13.22 38.00 -1.09
CA ARG A 122 14.16 37.78 -2.20
C ARG A 122 13.96 38.80 -3.32
N GLU A 123 12.72 39.19 -3.62
CA GLU A 123 12.38 40.25 -4.57
C GLU A 123 13.01 41.57 -4.11
N GLU A 124 12.78 41.96 -2.85
CA GLU A 124 13.37 43.17 -2.24
C GLU A 124 14.89 43.17 -2.24
N ILE A 125 15.53 42.05 -1.85
CA ILE A 125 16.98 41.90 -1.88
C ILE A 125 17.49 42.01 -3.33
N SER A 126 16.81 41.39 -4.28
CA SER A 126 17.21 41.45 -5.69
C SER A 126 17.10 42.87 -6.25
N ALA A 127 16.03 43.60 -5.91
CA ALA A 127 15.81 44.99 -6.30
C ALA A 127 16.84 45.94 -5.66
N PHE A 128 17.18 45.71 -4.39
CA PHE A 128 18.24 46.45 -3.71
C PHE A 128 19.62 46.18 -4.34
N LYS A 129 19.89 44.93 -4.70
CA LYS A 129 21.14 44.47 -5.31
C LYS A 129 21.32 45.00 -6.74
N THR A 130 20.25 45.11 -7.52
CA THR A 130 20.28 45.74 -8.85
C THR A 130 20.42 47.25 -8.74
N ALA A 131 19.77 47.90 -7.76
CA ALA A 131 19.91 49.34 -7.52
C ALA A 131 21.32 49.74 -7.05
N THR A 132 22.01 48.87 -6.31
CA THR A 132 23.35 49.13 -5.75
C THR A 132 24.49 48.75 -6.73
N GLY A 133 24.16 48.19 -7.90
CA GLY A 133 25.13 47.74 -8.90
C GLY A 133 25.83 46.45 -8.46
N SER A 134 25.29 45.29 -8.85
CA SER A 134 25.85 44.00 -8.47
C SER A 134 27.25 43.81 -9.07
N SER A 135 28.27 43.81 -8.21
CA SER A 135 29.65 43.50 -8.57
C SER A 135 29.77 42.05 -9.05
N VAL A 136 30.65 41.79 -10.04
CA VAL A 136 31.06 40.43 -10.49
C VAL A 136 31.40 39.51 -9.32
N THR A 137 31.91 40.06 -8.22
CA THR A 137 32.21 39.30 -6.98
C THR A 137 30.97 38.60 -6.41
N ASP A 138 29.80 39.22 -6.52
CA ASP A 138 28.55 38.71 -5.96
C ASP A 138 27.94 37.60 -6.84
N SER A 139 28.14 37.66 -8.17
CA SER A 139 27.77 36.54 -9.04
C SER A 139 28.65 35.32 -8.76
N LEU A 140 29.95 35.53 -8.52
CA LEU A 140 30.88 34.45 -8.16
C LEU A 140 30.57 33.84 -6.78
N LEU A 141 30.17 34.66 -5.80
CA LEU A 141 29.71 34.15 -4.49
C LEU A 141 28.40 33.36 -4.60
N ALA A 142 27.45 33.84 -5.41
CA ALA A 142 26.22 33.10 -5.68
C ALA A 142 26.50 31.77 -6.39
N GLU A 143 27.44 31.75 -7.35
CA GLU A 143 27.88 30.54 -8.03
C GLU A 143 28.51 29.54 -7.06
N ARG A 144 29.39 30.00 -6.16
CA ARG A 144 29.95 29.17 -5.10
C ARG A 144 28.86 28.57 -4.20
N GLY A 145 27.86 29.36 -3.81
CA GLY A 145 26.71 28.86 -3.03
C GLY A 145 25.89 27.80 -3.78
N ARG A 146 25.74 27.93 -5.10
CA ARG A 146 25.10 26.91 -5.95
C ARG A 146 25.93 25.63 -6.02
N ILE A 147 27.26 25.75 -6.14
CA ILE A 147 28.18 24.60 -6.13
C ILE A 147 28.11 23.86 -4.79
N ASP A 148 28.17 24.59 -3.66
CA ASP A 148 28.08 23.98 -2.33
C ASP A 148 26.74 23.24 -2.12
N ASN A 149 25.62 23.84 -2.57
CA ASN A 149 24.33 23.17 -2.52
C ASN A 149 24.27 21.94 -3.44
N SER A 150 24.86 22.01 -4.63
CA SER A 150 24.96 20.87 -5.55
C SER A 150 25.79 19.74 -4.95
N HIS A 151 26.88 20.07 -4.24
CA HIS A 151 27.71 19.10 -3.56
C HIS A 151 26.93 18.39 -2.44
N ARG A 152 26.23 19.15 -1.59
CA ARG A 152 25.37 18.57 -0.54
C ARG A 152 24.28 17.66 -1.11
N MET A 153 23.67 18.04 -2.22
CA MET A 153 22.67 17.21 -2.89
C MET A 153 23.28 15.91 -3.46
N ALA A 154 24.49 15.98 -4.02
CA ALA A 154 25.22 14.81 -4.47
C ALA A 154 25.54 13.86 -3.29
N ASP A 155 26.00 14.41 -2.16
CA ASP A 155 26.28 13.65 -0.94
C ASP A 155 25.01 12.96 -0.40
N GLN A 156 23.88 13.68 -0.34
CA GLN A 156 22.59 13.11 0.06
C GLN A 156 22.13 11.99 -0.88
N THR A 157 22.35 12.16 -2.18
CA THR A 157 21.99 11.13 -3.17
C THR A 157 22.87 9.89 -3.01
N LEU A 158 24.16 10.07 -2.74
CA LEU A 158 25.09 8.97 -2.45
C LEU A 158 24.69 8.24 -1.16
N GLU A 159 24.39 8.97 -0.09
CA GLU A 159 23.93 8.41 1.18
C GLU A 159 22.65 7.59 1.00
N GLN A 160 21.66 8.14 0.29
CA GLN A 160 20.43 7.44 -0.05
C GLN A 160 20.71 6.16 -0.87
N ALA A 161 21.64 6.22 -1.83
CA ALA A 161 22.04 5.05 -2.61
C ALA A 161 22.70 3.97 -1.73
N TYR A 162 23.56 4.35 -0.78
CA TYR A 162 24.15 3.42 0.19
C TYR A 162 23.09 2.77 1.09
N ALA A 163 22.14 3.56 1.62
CA ALA A 163 21.03 3.04 2.42
C ALA A 163 20.18 2.05 1.62
N THR A 164 19.85 2.38 0.36
CA THR A 164 19.07 1.51 -0.53
C THR A 164 19.82 0.21 -0.85
N ARG A 165 21.14 0.27 -1.05
CA ARG A 165 21.99 -0.92 -1.25
C ARG A 165 22.00 -1.82 -0.02
N ALA A 166 22.11 -1.24 1.18
CA ALA A 166 22.07 -1.99 2.43
C ALA A 166 20.71 -2.67 2.65
N GLU A 167 19.62 -1.96 2.37
CA GLU A 167 18.25 -2.49 2.41
C GLU A 167 18.08 -3.68 1.46
N PHE A 168 18.54 -3.57 0.20
CA PHE A 168 18.50 -4.69 -0.75
C PHE A 168 19.33 -5.90 -0.30
N ALA A 169 20.48 -5.67 0.34
CA ALA A 169 21.29 -6.75 0.89
C ALA A 169 20.56 -7.47 2.04
N ALA A 170 19.90 -6.72 2.94
CA ALA A 170 19.08 -7.27 4.01
C ALA A 170 17.87 -8.06 3.45
N GLN A 171 17.18 -7.50 2.45
CA GLN A 171 16.06 -8.16 1.78
C GLN A 171 16.50 -9.47 1.10
N ARG A 172 17.68 -9.51 0.47
CA ARG A 172 18.23 -10.75 -0.12
C ARG A 172 18.40 -11.87 0.92
N SER A 173 18.89 -11.54 2.11
CA SER A 173 18.99 -12.50 3.23
C SER A 173 17.61 -13.00 3.65
N GLY A 174 16.64 -12.08 3.77
CA GLY A 174 15.24 -12.42 4.07
C GLY A 174 14.61 -13.35 3.03
N LEU A 175 14.80 -13.06 1.73
CA LEU A 175 14.31 -13.90 0.63
C LEU A 175 14.94 -15.29 0.63
N SER A 176 16.23 -15.40 0.93
CA SER A 176 16.89 -16.69 1.11
C SER A 176 16.27 -17.50 2.27
N GLY A 177 15.91 -16.82 3.37
CA GLY A 177 15.19 -17.45 4.48
C GLY A 177 13.78 -17.91 4.10
N ILE A 178 13.06 -17.11 3.31
CA ILE A 178 11.74 -17.47 2.78
C ILE A 178 11.85 -18.68 1.85
N GLN A 179 12.85 -18.71 0.95
CA GLN A 179 13.09 -19.84 0.06
C GLN A 179 13.40 -21.11 0.84
N ALA A 180 14.22 -21.03 1.90
CA ALA A 180 14.51 -22.16 2.77
C ALA A 180 13.23 -22.70 3.46
N ARG A 181 12.37 -21.80 3.97
CA ARG A 181 11.08 -22.17 4.58
C ARG A 181 10.13 -22.79 3.55
N MET A 182 10.03 -22.22 2.36
CA MET A 182 9.20 -22.73 1.27
C MET A 182 9.64 -24.13 0.83
N ASN A 183 10.95 -24.36 0.71
CA ASN A 183 11.51 -25.69 0.46
C ASN A 183 11.20 -26.67 1.61
N GLY A 184 11.24 -26.21 2.86
CA GLY A 184 10.83 -26.99 4.03
C GLY A 184 9.35 -27.39 3.98
N VAL A 185 8.46 -26.48 3.58
CA VAL A 185 7.03 -26.76 3.39
C VAL A 185 6.83 -27.74 2.22
N ALA A 186 7.50 -27.52 1.09
CA ALA A 186 7.42 -28.41 -0.07
C ALA A 186 7.87 -29.84 0.27
N ALA A 187 8.88 -30.00 1.14
CA ALA A 187 9.31 -31.31 1.64
C ALA A 187 8.28 -32.00 2.55
N GLN A 188 7.36 -31.26 3.18
CA GLN A 188 6.30 -31.81 4.03
C GLN A 188 5.03 -32.19 3.24
N VAL A 189 4.83 -31.65 2.03
CA VAL A 189 3.66 -31.95 1.18
C VAL A 189 3.50 -33.46 0.89
N PRO A 190 4.56 -34.23 0.55
CA PRO A 190 4.44 -35.68 0.40
C PRO A 190 3.99 -36.40 1.67
N GLY A 191 4.44 -35.94 2.84
CA GLY A 191 4.04 -36.48 4.14
C GLY A 191 2.55 -36.25 4.43
N LEU A 192 2.03 -35.06 4.11
CA LEU A 192 0.60 -34.76 4.20
C LEU A 192 -0.23 -35.64 3.26
N ASN A 193 0.26 -35.90 2.05
CA ASN A 193 -0.44 -36.78 1.10
C ASN A 193 -0.51 -38.23 1.61
N SER A 194 0.53 -38.71 2.29
CA SER A 194 0.52 -40.02 2.96
C SER A 194 -0.52 -40.09 4.08
N VAL A 195 -0.60 -39.06 4.93
CA VAL A 195 -1.59 -38.97 6.02
C VAL A 195 -3.02 -38.92 5.46
N ILE A 196 -3.27 -38.12 4.44
CA ILE A 196 -4.56 -38.05 3.73
C ILE A 196 -4.93 -39.40 3.12
N GLY A 197 -3.96 -40.10 2.51
CA GLY A 197 -4.15 -41.45 1.97
C GLY A 197 -4.55 -42.46 3.04
N MET A 198 -3.90 -42.43 4.21
CA MET A 198 -4.25 -43.30 5.34
C MET A 198 -5.66 -43.04 5.88
N ILE A 199 -6.05 -41.76 5.99
CA ILE A 199 -7.41 -41.38 6.42
C ILE A 199 -8.45 -41.90 5.41
N ASN A 200 -8.21 -41.70 4.12
CA ASN A 200 -9.14 -42.14 3.07
C ASN A 200 -9.24 -43.68 3.00
N SER A 201 -8.12 -44.39 3.18
CA SER A 201 -8.11 -45.87 3.26
C SER A 201 -8.94 -46.38 4.43
N ARG A 202 -8.85 -45.73 5.60
CA ARG A 202 -9.66 -46.09 6.78
C ARG A 202 -11.15 -45.84 6.54
N ARG A 203 -11.50 -44.68 5.98
CA ARG A 203 -12.88 -44.34 5.61
C ARG A 203 -13.48 -45.28 4.55
N ARG A 204 -12.68 -45.73 3.57
CA ARG A 204 -13.09 -46.72 2.58
C ARG A 204 -13.42 -48.06 3.21
N ARG A 205 -12.60 -48.54 4.16
CA ARG A 205 -12.87 -49.79 4.89
C ARG A 205 -14.19 -49.73 5.66
N ASP A 206 -14.42 -48.64 6.38
CA ASP A 206 -15.67 -48.46 7.14
C ASP A 206 -16.90 -48.45 6.20
N SER A 207 -16.81 -47.78 5.05
CA SER A 207 -17.88 -47.75 4.05
C SER A 207 -18.18 -49.13 3.45
N VAL A 208 -17.13 -49.91 3.15
CA VAL A 208 -17.29 -51.29 2.64
C VAL A 208 -17.98 -52.16 3.69
N ILE A 209 -17.55 -52.12 4.94
CA ILE A 209 -18.17 -52.91 6.02
C ILE A 209 -19.66 -52.56 6.16
N MET A 210 -20.00 -51.26 6.25
CA MET A 210 -21.38 -50.81 6.37
C MET A 210 -22.24 -51.20 5.15
N GLY A 211 -21.70 -51.07 3.94
CA GLY A 211 -22.39 -51.48 2.70
C GLY A 211 -22.64 -52.98 2.63
N THR A 212 -21.69 -53.80 3.10
CA THR A 212 -21.82 -55.26 3.10
C THR A 212 -22.91 -55.70 4.09
N VAL A 213 -22.91 -55.13 5.31
CA VAL A 213 -23.93 -55.43 6.33
C VAL A 213 -25.33 -55.07 5.84
N LEU A 214 -25.50 -53.87 5.26
CA LEU A 214 -26.77 -53.44 4.68
C LEU A 214 -27.22 -54.37 3.55
N GLY A 215 -26.33 -54.71 2.62
CA GLY A 215 -26.64 -55.57 1.48
C GLY A 215 -27.03 -57.00 1.86
N VAL A 216 -26.35 -57.60 2.85
CA VAL A 216 -26.71 -58.93 3.36
C VAL A 216 -28.04 -58.89 4.09
N CYS A 217 -28.28 -57.86 4.90
CA CYS A 217 -29.51 -57.73 5.66
C CYS A 217 -30.74 -57.53 4.75
N THR A 218 -30.61 -56.76 3.67
CA THR A 218 -31.68 -56.58 2.67
C THR A 218 -31.94 -57.85 1.88
N LEU A 219 -30.91 -58.61 1.50
CA LEU A 219 -31.04 -59.90 0.83
C LEU A 219 -31.80 -60.93 1.68
N LEU A 220 -31.46 -61.03 2.96
CA LEU A 220 -32.14 -61.93 3.90
C LEU A 220 -33.62 -61.56 4.07
N LEU A 221 -33.95 -60.27 4.19
CA LEU A 221 -35.34 -59.83 4.26
C LEU A 221 -36.11 -60.14 2.97
N LEU A 222 -35.50 -59.96 1.81
CA LEU A 222 -36.13 -60.27 0.53
C LEU A 222 -36.37 -61.79 0.40
N PHE A 223 -35.40 -62.61 0.80
CA PHE A 223 -35.55 -64.07 0.81
C PHE A 223 -36.66 -64.53 1.76
N PHE A 224 -36.80 -63.92 2.93
CA PHE A 224 -37.88 -64.23 3.88
C PHE A 224 -39.28 -63.79 3.39
N VAL A 225 -39.35 -62.72 2.58
CA VAL A 225 -40.63 -62.21 2.06
C VAL A 225 -41.09 -62.95 0.81
N PHE A 226 -40.17 -63.36 -0.06
CA PHE A 226 -40.49 -64.00 -1.34
C PHE A 226 -40.31 -65.53 -1.36
N GLY A 227 -39.66 -66.10 -0.34
CA GLY A 227 -39.52 -67.55 -0.14
C GLY A 227 -40.43 -68.03 0.99
#